data_AF-A0A530LNZ1-F1
#
_entry.id   AF-A0A530LNZ1-F1
#
_cell.length_a   1.000
_cell.length_b   1.000
_cell.length_c   1.000
_cell.angle_alpha   90.00
_cell.angle_beta   90.00
_cell.angle_gamma   90.00
#
_symmetry.space_group_name_H-M   'P 1'
#
loop_
_entity.id
_entity.type
_entity.pdbx_description
1 polymer ?
#
loop_
_entity_poly.entity_id
_entity_poly.type
_entity_poly.pdbx_seq_one_letter_code
_entity_poly.pdbx_strand_id
1 'polypeptide(L)'
;MKHQTLDQLQAVAEVESFAAYPAMTRNQRIERWAELLEQNPTRCLGALPGTEYMNREARDRSRGAGTPLTVAFEDPVLRAMGLNDDTYGEAKRFFE
;
A
#
# COMPACT_ATOMS: atom_id res chain seq x y z
N MET A 1 10.15 -11.20 -22.84
CA MET A 1 8.78 -10.92 -22.34
C MET A 1 8.54 -9.43 -22.51
N LYS A 2 7.33 -9.00 -22.89
CA LYS A 2 7.08 -7.61 -23.33
C LYS A 2 6.99 -6.67 -22.13
N HIS A 3 7.99 -5.83 -21.93
CA HIS A 3 7.91 -4.66 -21.04
C HIS A 3 7.35 -3.51 -21.87
N GLN A 4 6.04 -3.27 -21.79
CA GLN A 4 5.45 -2.08 -22.39
C GLN A 4 5.64 -0.89 -21.43
N THR A 5 6.70 -0.13 -21.74
CA THR A 5 6.81 1.33 -21.69
C THR A 5 6.34 2.04 -20.42
N LEU A 6 7.33 2.19 -19.54
CA LEU A 6 7.61 3.20 -18.52
C LEU A 6 7.37 4.69 -18.92
N ASP A 7 6.45 5.01 -19.83
CA ASP A 7 6.42 6.31 -20.52
C ASP A 7 5.19 7.20 -20.19
N GLN A 8 4.46 6.92 -19.11
CA GLN A 8 3.34 7.79 -18.65
C GLN A 8 3.20 7.92 -17.12
N LEU A 9 4.29 7.82 -16.35
CA LEU A 9 4.25 8.16 -14.90
C LEU A 9 5.10 9.38 -14.56
N GLN A 10 5.33 10.26 -15.53
CA GLN A 10 6.00 11.53 -15.33
C GLN A 10 4.96 12.66 -15.38
N ALA A 11 4.15 12.79 -14.32
CA ALA A 11 3.49 14.03 -13.85
C ALA A 11 2.27 13.77 -12.93
N VAL A 12 2.40 13.07 -11.80
CA VAL A 12 1.35 13.10 -10.76
C VAL A 12 1.96 13.36 -9.38
N ALA A 13 2.87 14.33 -9.36
CA ALA A 13 3.22 15.08 -8.16
C ALA A 13 2.64 16.51 -8.24
N GLU A 14 1.54 16.68 -8.99
CA GLU A 14 0.66 17.82 -8.81
C GLU A 14 -0.56 17.36 -8.01
N VAL A 15 -0.93 18.22 -7.07
CA VAL A 15 -2.00 18.05 -6.10
C VAL A 15 -3.33 17.94 -6.85
N GLU A 16 -3.62 16.77 -7.41
CA GLU A 16 -4.92 16.48 -8.00
C GLU A 16 -5.92 16.30 -6.86
N SER A 17 -6.59 17.41 -6.56
CA SER A 17 -7.91 17.51 -5.97
C SER A 17 -8.52 16.16 -5.56
N PHE A 18 -8.50 15.86 -4.26
CA PHE A 18 -9.08 14.67 -3.60
C PHE A 18 -10.58 14.38 -3.91
N ALA A 19 -11.19 15.09 -4.86
CA ALA A 19 -12.62 15.12 -5.12
C ALA A 19 -13.14 13.99 -6.04
N ALA A 20 -12.29 13.22 -6.72
CA ALA A 20 -12.78 12.16 -7.59
C ALA A 20 -11.71 11.12 -7.97
N TYR A 21 -11.08 10.44 -7.01
CA TYR A 21 -10.46 9.16 -7.40
C TYR A 21 -11.59 8.20 -7.75
N PRO A 22 -11.69 7.71 -9.00
CA PRO A 22 -12.63 6.65 -9.32
C PRO A 22 -12.33 5.45 -8.41
N ALA A 23 -13.39 4.73 -8.02
CA ALA A 23 -13.24 3.55 -7.16
C ALA A 23 -12.16 2.61 -7.72
N MET A 24 -11.02 2.48 -7.01
CA MET A 24 -9.96 1.58 -7.42
C MET A 24 -10.39 0.14 -7.17
N THR A 25 -10.19 -0.70 -8.19
CA THR A 25 -10.28 -2.15 -8.03
C THR A 25 -9.18 -2.67 -7.10
N ARG A 26 -9.35 -3.91 -6.64
CA ARG A 26 -8.32 -4.62 -5.88
C ARG A 26 -6.95 -4.59 -6.55
N ASN A 27 -6.89 -4.87 -7.85
CA ASN A 27 -5.61 -4.94 -8.58
C ASN A 27 -4.95 -3.56 -8.68
N GLN A 28 -5.72 -2.51 -8.97
CA GLN A 28 -5.19 -1.14 -9.03
C GLN A 28 -4.59 -0.69 -7.69
N ARG A 29 -5.20 -1.09 -6.57
CA ARG A 29 -4.63 -0.82 -5.23
C ARG A 29 -3.29 -1.54 -5.03
N ILE A 30 -3.19 -2.80 -5.48
CA ILE A 30 -1.96 -3.58 -5.37
C ILE A 30 -0.87 -3.03 -6.31
N GLU A 31 -1.21 -2.66 -7.54
CA GLU A 31 -0.29 -2.06 -8.51
C GLU A 31 0.28 -0.74 -7.99
N ARG A 32 -0.58 0.15 -7.48
CA ARG A 32 -0.12 1.39 -6.83
C ARG A 32 0.81 1.11 -5.65
N TRP A 33 0.48 0.12 -4.82
CA TRP A 33 1.36 -0.23 -3.70
C TRP A 33 2.71 -0.78 -4.16
N ALA A 34 2.75 -1.57 -5.24
CA ALA A 34 3.99 -2.02 -5.85
C ALA A 34 4.82 -0.84 -6.37
N GLU A 35 4.21 0.13 -7.06
CA GLU A 35 4.89 1.35 -7.54
C GLU A 35 5.54 2.12 -6.38
N LEU A 36 4.86 2.26 -5.24
CA LEU A 36 5.42 2.93 -4.05
C LEU A 36 6.65 2.20 -3.49
N LEU A 37 6.63 0.87 -3.50
CA LEU A 37 7.77 0.06 -3.03
C LEU A 37 8.95 0.18 -4.01
N GLU A 38 8.68 0.28 -5.31
CA GLU A 38 9.69 0.45 -6.35
C GLU A 38 10.34 1.84 -6.37
N GLN A 39 9.65 2.88 -5.89
CA GLN A 39 10.20 4.25 -5.83
C GLN A 39 11.44 4.38 -4.93
N ASN A 40 11.56 3.54 -3.89
CA ASN A 40 12.73 3.55 -3.01
C ASN A 40 13.19 2.11 -2.68
N PRO A 41 13.84 1.44 -3.65
CA PRO A 41 14.19 0.02 -3.52
C PRO A 41 15.32 -0.22 -2.49
N THR A 42 16.02 0.83 -2.07
CA THR A 42 17.08 0.77 -1.06
C THR A 42 16.57 1.01 0.36
N ARG A 43 15.30 1.39 0.54
CA ARG A 43 14.68 1.52 1.86
C ARG A 43 14.64 0.15 2.52
N CYS A 44 15.31 0.00 3.66
CA CYS A 44 15.18 -1.18 4.50
C CYS A 44 13.77 -1.24 5.09
N LEU A 45 13.02 -2.29 4.76
CA LEU A 45 11.66 -2.51 5.27
C LEU A 45 11.66 -3.67 6.26
N GLY A 46 11.00 -3.46 7.40
CA GLY A 46 10.77 -4.50 8.39
C GLY A 46 9.73 -5.51 7.91
N ALA A 47 9.93 -6.79 8.24
CA ALA A 47 8.90 -7.80 8.09
C ALA A 47 7.82 -7.65 9.18
N LEU A 48 6.69 -8.34 9.02
CA LEU A 48 5.75 -8.63 10.12
C LEU A 48 5.94 -10.10 10.57
N PRO A 49 6.95 -10.40 11.40
CA PRO A 49 7.22 -11.77 11.82
C PRO A 49 6.15 -12.28 12.78
N GLY A 50 5.91 -13.59 12.74
CA GLY A 50 5.07 -14.29 13.71
C GLY A 50 3.57 -14.19 13.48
N THR A 51 3.13 -13.54 12.39
CA THR A 51 1.73 -13.50 11.97
C THR A 51 1.16 -14.91 11.76
N GLU A 52 2.00 -15.87 11.39
CA GLU A 52 1.67 -17.28 11.22
C GLU A 52 1.37 -18.02 12.54
N TYR A 53 1.91 -17.54 13.67
CA TYR A 53 1.69 -18.13 15.00
C TYR A 53 0.66 -17.35 15.83
N MET A 54 0.33 -16.13 15.42
CA MET A 54 -0.67 -15.31 16.09
C MET A 54 -2.08 -15.87 15.86
N ASN A 55 -2.89 -15.84 16.91
CA ASN A 55 -4.33 -16.01 16.73
C ASN A 55 -4.89 -14.85 15.88
N ARG A 56 -6.08 -15.06 15.30
CA ARG A 56 -6.68 -14.11 14.35
C ARG A 56 -6.75 -12.68 14.91
N GLU A 57 -7.25 -12.53 16.13
CA GLU A 57 -7.42 -11.21 16.75
C GLU A 57 -6.09 -10.49 17.00
N ALA A 58 -5.07 -11.21 17.49
CA ALA A 58 -3.74 -10.67 17.70
C ALA A 58 -3.07 -10.29 16.38
N ARG A 59 -3.25 -11.12 15.34
CA ARG A 59 -2.75 -10.84 14.00
C ARG A 59 -3.42 -9.62 13.40
N ASP A 60 -4.74 -9.52 13.48
CA ASP A 60 -5.49 -8.39 12.90
C ASP A 60 -5.06 -7.05 13.53
N ARG A 61 -4.70 -7.04 14.82
CA ARG A 61 -4.15 -5.87 15.53
C ARG A 61 -2.64 -5.67 15.36
N SER A 62 -1.94 -6.62 14.72
CA SER A 62 -0.49 -6.54 14.60
C SER A 62 -0.09 -5.37 13.70
N ARG A 63 0.98 -4.69 14.10
CA ARG A 63 1.54 -3.52 13.42
C ARG A 63 3.05 -3.56 13.59
N GLY A 64 3.79 -3.22 12.55
CA GLY A 64 5.24 -3.03 12.61
C GLY A 64 5.63 -1.66 12.06
N ALA A 65 6.66 -1.05 12.64
CA ALA A 65 7.21 0.19 12.12
C ALA A 65 8.08 -0.06 10.89
N GLY A 66 7.99 0.83 9.89
CA GLY A 66 8.82 0.76 8.68
C GLY A 66 8.59 -0.52 7.87
N THR A 67 7.36 -1.04 7.89
CA THR A 67 6.98 -2.23 7.11
C THR A 67 6.47 -1.82 5.73
N PRO A 68 6.29 -2.76 4.79
CA PRO A 68 5.57 -2.48 3.55
C PRO A 68 4.16 -1.91 3.76
N LEU A 69 3.48 -2.27 4.86
CA LEU A 69 2.17 -1.69 5.21
C LEU A 69 2.26 -0.22 5.58
N THR A 70 3.35 0.18 6.25
CA THR A 70 3.64 1.60 6.52
C THR A 70 3.80 2.38 5.21
N VAL A 71 4.46 1.80 4.19
CA VAL A 71 4.59 2.44 2.86
C VAL A 71 3.22 2.67 2.21
N ALA A 72 2.32 1.68 2.26
CA ALA A 72 0.96 1.84 1.75
C ALA A 72 0.19 2.93 2.50
N PHE A 73 0.30 2.97 3.83
CA PHE A 73 -0.40 3.96 4.65
C PHE A 73 0.17 5.37 4.51
N GLU A 74 1.47 5.53 4.24
CA GLU A 74 2.07 6.85 3.97
C GLU A 74 1.53 7.49 2.68
N ASP A 75 0.92 6.70 1.79
CA ASP A 75 0.32 7.20 0.55
C ASP A 75 -1.04 7.89 0.79
N PRO A 76 -1.19 9.18 0.44
CA PRO A 76 -2.42 9.93 0.65
C PRO A 76 -3.60 9.46 -0.21
N VAL A 77 -3.34 8.89 -1.39
CA VAL A 77 -4.36 8.33 -2.28
C VAL A 77 -4.89 7.02 -1.70
N LEU A 78 -4.04 6.09 -1.28
CA LEU A 78 -4.49 4.83 -0.67
C LEU A 78 -5.32 5.09 0.60
N ARG A 79 -4.93 6.10 1.40
CA ARG A 79 -5.72 6.57 2.54
C ARG A 79 -7.07 7.16 2.12
N ALA A 80 -7.11 8.01 1.11
CA ALA A 80 -8.36 8.56 0.57
C ALA A 80 -9.29 7.46 0.02
N MET A 81 -8.73 6.35 -0.46
CA MET A 81 -9.46 5.17 -0.91
C MET A 81 -9.97 4.27 0.22
N GLY A 82 -9.65 4.59 1.48
CA GLY A 82 -10.18 3.90 2.66
C GLY A 82 -9.19 3.03 3.43
N LEU A 83 -7.87 3.18 3.21
CA LEU A 83 -6.84 2.56 4.07
C LEU A 83 -6.69 3.39 5.36
N ASN A 84 -7.21 2.89 6.47
CA ASN A 84 -7.35 3.69 7.70
C ASN A 84 -6.10 3.71 8.60
N ASP A 85 -5.31 2.64 8.58
CA ASP A 85 -4.07 2.47 9.32
C ASP A 85 -3.16 1.43 8.64
N ASP A 86 -1.97 1.19 9.20
CA ASP A 86 -0.99 0.21 8.75
C ASP A 86 -0.97 -1.07 9.61
N THR A 87 -2.10 -1.42 10.24
CA THR A 87 -2.28 -2.74 10.86
C THR A 87 -2.47 -3.81 9.80
N TYR A 88 -2.10 -5.06 10.13
CA TYR A 88 -2.30 -6.20 9.24
C TYR A 88 -3.77 -6.40 8.88
N GLY A 89 -4.68 -6.30 9.86
CA GLY A 89 -6.10 -6.53 9.66
C GLY A 89 -6.73 -5.49 8.72
N GLU A 90 -6.34 -4.23 8.87
CA GLU A 90 -6.73 -3.15 7.97
C GLU A 90 -6.23 -3.38 6.56
N ALA A 91 -4.92 -3.63 6.40
CA ALA A 91 -4.33 -3.88 5.10
C ALA A 91 -4.99 -5.08 4.40
N LYS A 92 -5.25 -6.16 5.13
CA LYS A 92 -5.93 -7.33 4.59
C LYS A 92 -7.32 -6.98 4.06
N ARG A 93 -8.16 -6.32 4.86
CA ARG A 93 -9.52 -5.91 4.45
C ARG A 93 -9.50 -4.88 3.33
N PHE A 94 -8.49 -4.03 3.27
CA PHE A 94 -8.33 -3.06 2.20
C PHE A 94 -7.91 -3.75 0.91
N PHE A 95 -6.91 -4.63 0.90
CA PHE A 95 -6.38 -5.23 -0.33
C PHE A 95 -7.05 -6.55 -0.77
N GLU A 96 -7.99 -7.10 -0.01
CA GLU A 96 -8.82 -8.26 -0.39
C GLU A 96 -10.22 -7.82 -0.88
#